data_AF-A0A243WFQ5-F1
#
_entry.id   AF-A0A243WFQ5-F1
#
_cell.length_a   1.000
_cell.length_b   1.000
_cell.length_c   1.000
_cell.angle_alpha   90.00
_cell.angle_beta   90.00
_cell.angle_gamma   90.00
#
_symmetry.space_group_name_H-M   'P 1'
#
loop_
_entity.id
_entity.type
_entity.pdbx_description
1 polymer ?
#
loop_
_entity_poly.entity_id
_entity_poly.type
_entity_poly.pdbx_seq_one_letter_code
_entity_poly.pdbx_strand_id
1 'polypeptide(L)'
;MAAFLPPVLSDTIVALSTPPGAGAIALVRLSGPKAVALTDEVFAGKLLRDQPGHTLHYGTIRDGERILDEVVVSLFRAPHSYTREDVVEISCHGSDYIVQQLLGLLTRRGARLAEAGEFTKRAFLHGAFDLAQAEAVADLIAADSALSHQVAMQQMRGGFSQELRALRARLVQFAALLELELDFGEEDVEFADRTGLVALLQEVQALVRRLLRSFELGNVIKNGVTTVIAGKPNAGKSTLLNALLNEERAIVSAVAGTTRDLIEDEVSLDGIRFRFVDTAGLRETTDVVESIGVERTRKRVQQAALLIYLVDITDSTPYEVKVELEALTPDQRIPTLIVGNKLDLASAAQIDSFRSQPNTVLVAAARGDGMEELQNALLARVRGEGLDQTGATTIVTNLRHVRSLEATAAALDAVLVGLSMGTGTELVAADLRQALAALGEITGEISSDDLLTSIFTQFCIGK
;
A
#
# COMPACT_ATOMS: atom_id res chain seq x y z
N MET A 1 0.11 32.06 -7.56
CA MET A 1 1.54 32.36 -7.76
C MET A 1 2.26 31.02 -7.85
N ALA A 2 3.02 30.78 -8.92
CA ALA A 2 3.77 29.54 -9.07
C ALA A 2 4.75 29.42 -7.89
N ALA A 3 4.65 28.33 -7.12
CA ALA A 3 5.65 28.02 -6.10
C ALA A 3 7.02 27.99 -6.79
N PHE A 4 8.00 28.68 -6.20
CA PHE A 4 9.39 28.66 -6.67
C PHE A 4 9.84 27.21 -6.79
N LEU A 5 10.01 26.70 -8.01
CA LEU A 5 10.55 25.37 -8.22
C LEU A 5 12.01 25.36 -7.72
N PRO A 6 12.39 24.38 -6.89
CA PRO A 6 13.76 24.31 -6.39
C PRO A 6 14.74 24.17 -7.57
N PRO A 7 15.97 24.72 -7.48
CA PRO A 7 16.98 24.70 -8.55
C PRO A 7 17.39 23.29 -9.01
N VAL A 8 17.02 22.26 -8.24
CA VAL A 8 17.23 20.82 -8.49
C VAL A 8 16.45 20.29 -9.71
N LEU A 9 15.47 21.04 -10.26
CA LEU A 9 14.64 20.61 -11.41
C LEU A 9 15.12 21.15 -12.78
N SER A 10 16.36 21.64 -12.88
CA SER A 10 16.89 22.23 -14.12
C SER A 10 17.61 21.24 -15.05
N ASP A 11 17.89 20.03 -14.57
CA ASP A 11 18.52 18.96 -15.33
C ASP A 11 17.51 18.06 -16.05
N THR A 12 17.99 17.27 -17.00
CA THR A 12 17.19 16.26 -17.71
C THR A 12 17.62 14.88 -17.24
N ILE A 13 16.66 14.09 -16.77
CA ILE A 13 16.91 12.74 -16.27
C ILE A 13 16.55 11.68 -17.30
N VAL A 14 17.20 10.52 -17.20
CA VAL A 14 16.93 9.33 -18.01
C VAL A 14 16.96 8.06 -17.17
N ALA A 15 16.06 7.12 -17.46
CA ALA A 15 16.10 5.77 -16.89
C ALA A 15 15.33 4.75 -17.76
N LEU A 16 15.56 3.46 -17.50
CA LEU A 16 14.70 2.38 -17.97
C LEU A 16 13.38 2.38 -17.17
N SER A 17 12.24 2.40 -17.85
CA SER A 17 10.90 2.39 -17.24
C SER A 17 10.19 1.04 -17.29
N THR A 18 10.72 0.07 -18.04
CA THR A 18 10.26 -1.34 -18.03
C THR A 18 11.04 -2.17 -17.01
N PRO A 19 10.52 -3.31 -16.54
CA PRO A 19 11.29 -4.24 -15.70
C PRO A 19 12.63 -4.62 -16.37
N PRO A 20 13.70 -4.83 -15.58
CA PRO A 20 14.98 -5.28 -16.12
C PRO A 20 14.89 -6.72 -16.66
N GLY A 21 15.71 -7.04 -17.66
CA GLY A 21 15.80 -8.36 -18.28
C GLY A 21 15.36 -8.38 -19.74
N ALA A 22 15.41 -9.57 -20.33
CA ALA A 22 15.10 -9.77 -21.73
C ALA A 22 13.59 -9.71 -22.00
N GLY A 23 13.19 -8.86 -22.95
CA GLY A 23 11.80 -8.73 -23.40
C GLY A 23 11.72 -8.30 -24.86
N ALA A 24 10.51 -8.29 -25.43
CA ALA A 24 10.33 -7.80 -26.79
C ALA A 24 10.62 -6.30 -26.90
N ILE A 25 10.22 -5.52 -25.89
CA ILE A 25 10.33 -4.06 -25.86
C ILE A 25 10.91 -3.63 -24.51
N ALA A 26 11.82 -2.66 -24.55
CA ALA A 26 12.24 -1.87 -23.40
C ALA A 26 11.87 -0.40 -23.62
N LEU A 27 11.48 0.30 -22.56
CA LEU A 27 11.12 1.71 -22.62
C LEU A 27 12.15 2.54 -21.85
N VAL A 28 12.90 3.40 -22.54
CA VAL A 28 13.81 4.36 -21.91
C VAL A 28 13.15 5.73 -21.91
N ARG A 29 12.96 6.31 -20.73
CA ARG A 29 12.25 7.58 -20.54
C ARG A 29 13.21 8.70 -20.18
N LEU A 30 13.04 9.86 -20.81
CA LEU A 30 13.66 11.12 -20.46
C LEU A 30 12.63 12.12 -19.93
N SER A 31 12.99 12.93 -18.93
CA SER A 31 12.16 14.04 -18.44
C SER A 31 13.04 15.26 -18.13
N GLY A 32 12.60 16.44 -18.57
CA GLY A 32 13.24 17.71 -18.24
C GLY A 32 13.39 18.64 -19.44
N PRO A 33 13.96 19.84 -19.23
CA PRO A 33 13.97 20.91 -20.22
C PRO A 33 14.74 20.59 -21.51
N LYS A 34 15.65 19.60 -21.47
CA LYS A 34 16.44 19.17 -22.64
C LYS A 34 16.01 17.81 -23.20
N ALA A 35 14.94 17.19 -22.70
CA ALA A 35 14.53 15.84 -23.10
C ALA A 35 14.39 15.73 -24.63
N VAL A 36 13.64 16.65 -25.25
CA VAL A 36 13.43 16.66 -26.71
C VAL A 36 14.73 16.97 -27.47
N ALA A 37 15.49 17.96 -27.02
CA ALA A 37 16.72 18.38 -27.70
C ALA A 37 17.78 17.27 -27.69
N LEU A 38 17.98 16.59 -26.56
CA LEU A 38 18.92 15.48 -26.43
C LEU A 38 18.52 14.28 -27.29
N THR A 39 17.22 13.98 -27.37
CA THR A 39 16.75 12.90 -28.25
C THR A 39 16.92 13.26 -29.73
N ASP A 40 16.63 14.50 -30.13
CA ASP A 40 16.85 14.98 -31.51
C ASP A 40 18.31 14.79 -31.99
N GLU A 41 19.29 14.91 -31.10
CA GLU A 41 20.71 14.74 -31.45
C GLU A 41 21.08 13.30 -31.82
N VAL A 42 20.32 12.31 -31.34
CA VAL A 42 20.64 10.88 -31.50
C VAL A 42 19.60 10.12 -32.32
N PHE A 43 18.42 10.71 -32.53
CA PHE A 43 17.33 10.11 -33.26
C PHE A 43 17.34 10.54 -34.73
N ALA A 44 17.56 9.57 -35.62
CA ALA A 44 17.42 9.74 -37.06
C ALA A 44 15.98 9.38 -37.48
N GLY A 45 15.14 10.41 -37.60
CA GLY A 45 13.75 10.34 -38.01
C GLY A 45 13.19 11.74 -38.27
N LYS A 46 11.94 12.01 -37.87
CA LYS A 46 11.41 13.38 -37.84
C LYS A 46 12.09 14.19 -36.73
N LEU A 47 12.34 15.48 -36.96
CA LEU A 47 12.77 16.41 -35.92
C LEU A 47 11.66 16.56 -34.88
N LEU A 48 11.88 15.99 -33.69
CA LEU A 48 10.91 15.90 -32.60
C LEU A 48 10.52 17.28 -32.07
N ARG A 49 11.46 18.25 -32.09
CA ARG A 49 11.18 19.63 -31.68
C ARG A 49 10.05 20.29 -32.47
N ASP A 50 9.82 19.87 -33.71
CA ASP A 50 8.78 20.40 -34.60
C ASP A 50 7.48 19.58 -34.55
N GLN A 51 7.47 18.47 -33.80
CA GLN A 51 6.30 17.61 -33.69
C GLN A 51 5.42 18.01 -32.48
N PRO A 52 4.09 17.86 -32.60
CA PRO A 52 3.18 18.07 -31.49
C PRO A 52 3.39 17.01 -30.40
N GLY A 53 2.90 17.27 -29.17
CA GLY A 53 2.88 16.24 -28.13
C GLY A 53 1.84 15.15 -28.41
N HIS A 54 1.95 14.04 -27.69
CA HIS A 54 1.12 12.82 -27.82
C HIS A 54 1.19 12.18 -29.21
N THR A 55 2.37 12.18 -29.83
CA THR A 55 2.62 11.53 -31.12
C THR A 55 3.72 10.49 -31.04
N LEU A 56 3.68 9.56 -32.01
CA LEU A 56 4.64 8.48 -32.17
C LEU A 56 5.48 8.69 -33.43
N HIS A 57 6.78 8.45 -33.34
CA HIS A 57 7.73 8.66 -34.42
C HIS A 57 8.67 7.45 -34.55
N TYR A 58 8.62 6.76 -35.69
CA TYR A 58 9.55 5.69 -36.03
C TYR A 58 10.86 6.26 -36.58
N GLY A 59 11.98 5.64 -36.23
CA GLY A 59 13.30 5.98 -36.73
C GLY A 59 14.39 5.10 -36.12
N THR A 60 15.63 5.57 -36.17
CA THR A 60 16.78 4.86 -35.59
C THR A 60 17.47 5.71 -34.54
N ILE A 61 17.96 5.09 -33.47
CA ILE A 61 18.94 5.73 -32.58
C ILE A 61 20.34 5.46 -33.12
N ARG A 62 21.17 6.50 -33.19
CA ARG A 62 22.53 6.43 -33.74
C ARG A 62 23.56 7.05 -32.79
N ASP A 63 24.74 6.43 -32.75
CA ASP A 63 25.96 7.00 -32.15
C ASP A 63 26.96 7.26 -33.29
N GLY A 64 26.94 8.48 -33.83
CA GLY A 64 27.61 8.79 -35.09
C GLY A 64 26.97 8.03 -36.26
N GLU A 65 27.79 7.31 -37.03
CA GLU A 65 27.32 6.47 -38.15
C GLU A 65 26.74 5.12 -37.70
N ARG A 66 26.99 4.71 -36.44
CA ARG A 66 26.55 3.42 -35.94
C ARG A 66 25.08 3.48 -35.54
N ILE A 67 24.24 2.67 -36.18
CA ILE A 67 22.87 2.42 -35.75
C ILE A 67 22.93 1.53 -34.49
N LEU A 68 22.35 2.01 -33.39
CA LEU A 68 22.19 1.24 -32.17
C LEU A 68 20.94 0.38 -32.23
N ASP A 69 19.81 0.97 -32.63
CA ASP A 69 18.54 0.27 -32.74
C ASP A 69 17.53 1.01 -33.63
N GLU A 70 16.53 0.27 -34.12
CA GLU A 70 15.28 0.82 -34.65
C GLU A 70 14.27 1.00 -33.52
N VAL A 71 13.68 2.18 -33.42
CA VAL A 71 12.86 2.56 -32.26
C VAL A 71 11.57 3.26 -32.66
N VAL A 72 10.63 3.27 -31.73
CA VAL A 72 9.47 4.19 -31.75
C VAL A 72 9.61 5.16 -30.59
N VAL A 73 9.62 6.45 -30.92
CA VAL A 73 9.71 7.54 -29.95
C VAL A 73 8.32 8.13 -29.70
N SER A 74 7.90 8.14 -28.43
CA SER A 74 6.71 8.85 -27.96
C SER A 74 7.13 10.23 -27.43
N LEU A 75 6.43 11.28 -27.86
CA LEU A 75 6.72 12.66 -27.46
C LEU A 75 5.59 13.22 -26.58
N PHE A 76 5.92 13.75 -25.42
CA PHE A 76 4.99 14.48 -24.55
C PHE A 76 5.55 15.87 -24.26
N ARG A 77 4.71 16.91 -24.41
CA ARG A 77 5.10 18.30 -24.19
C ARG A 77 4.56 18.81 -22.87
N ALA A 78 5.35 19.60 -22.16
CA ALA A 78 4.89 20.31 -20.98
C ALA A 78 3.64 21.18 -21.31
N PRO A 79 2.64 21.27 -20.42
CA PRO A 79 2.50 20.58 -19.13
C PRO A 79 1.75 19.23 -19.21
N HIS A 80 1.58 18.68 -20.41
CA HIS A 80 0.78 17.50 -20.68
C HIS A 80 1.64 16.23 -20.77
N SER A 81 2.29 15.91 -19.65
CA SER A 81 3.11 14.71 -19.47
C SER A 81 2.98 14.21 -18.03
N TYR A 82 3.54 13.03 -17.74
CA TYR A 82 3.54 12.47 -16.37
C TYR A 82 4.18 13.43 -15.36
N THR A 83 5.36 13.96 -15.69
CA THR A 83 6.13 14.86 -14.82
C THR A 83 5.73 16.32 -14.95
N ARG A 84 4.80 16.66 -15.86
CA ARG A 84 4.49 18.03 -16.32
C ARG A 84 5.63 18.74 -17.06
N GLU A 85 6.74 18.07 -17.30
CA GLU A 85 7.86 18.56 -18.11
C GLU A 85 7.76 18.07 -19.56
N ASP A 86 8.70 18.47 -20.42
CA ASP A 86 8.92 17.75 -21.67
C ASP A 86 9.42 16.34 -21.36
N VAL A 87 8.77 15.33 -21.93
CA VAL A 87 9.08 13.91 -21.73
C VAL A 87 9.19 13.22 -23.09
N VAL A 88 10.22 12.39 -23.22
CA VAL A 88 10.43 11.55 -24.39
C VAL A 88 10.56 10.11 -23.94
N GLU A 89 9.83 9.20 -24.58
CA GLU A 89 9.94 7.77 -24.31
C GLU A 89 10.43 7.05 -25.57
N ILE A 90 11.51 6.30 -25.44
CA ILE A 90 12.13 5.55 -26.53
C ILE A 90 11.80 4.08 -26.33
N SER A 91 10.88 3.56 -27.15
CA SER A 91 10.58 2.13 -27.22
C SER A 91 11.60 1.45 -28.14
N CYS A 92 12.53 0.70 -27.55
CA CYS A 92 13.57 -0.05 -28.25
C CYS A 92 13.39 -1.55 -28.04
N HIS A 93 14.18 -2.38 -28.73
CA HIS A 93 14.21 -3.81 -28.46
C HIS A 93 14.68 -4.07 -27.02
N GLY A 94 14.03 -5.00 -26.32
CA GLY A 94 14.26 -5.31 -24.91
C GLY A 94 15.52 -6.15 -24.65
N SER A 95 16.65 -5.76 -25.21
CA SER A 95 17.96 -6.35 -24.95
C SER A 95 18.73 -5.52 -23.93
N ASP A 96 19.26 -6.15 -22.87
CA ASP A 96 20.10 -5.48 -21.87
C ASP A 96 21.26 -4.71 -22.52
N TYR A 97 21.85 -5.26 -23.59
CA TYR A 97 22.90 -4.60 -24.33
C TYR A 97 22.43 -3.27 -24.95
N ILE A 98 21.29 -3.29 -25.66
CA ILE A 98 20.74 -2.11 -26.34
C ILE A 98 20.38 -1.04 -25.31
N VAL A 99 19.70 -1.43 -24.22
CA VAL A 99 19.32 -0.52 -23.13
C VAL A 99 20.56 0.14 -22.51
N GLN A 100 21.61 -0.62 -22.20
CA GLN A 100 22.85 -0.06 -21.66
C GLN A 100 23.54 0.90 -22.64
N GLN A 101 23.58 0.57 -23.93
CA GLN A 101 24.16 1.45 -24.94
C GLN A 101 23.35 2.76 -25.08
N LEU A 102 22.02 2.67 -25.07
CA LEU A 102 21.12 3.82 -25.16
C LEU A 102 21.25 4.75 -23.93
N LEU A 103 21.20 4.18 -22.71
CA LEU A 103 21.39 4.95 -21.48
C LEU A 103 22.77 5.62 -21.44
N GLY A 104 23.82 4.89 -21.82
CA GLY A 104 25.17 5.43 -21.89
C GLY A 104 25.29 6.58 -22.91
N LEU A 105 24.66 6.44 -24.08
CA LEU A 105 24.64 7.48 -25.10
C LEU A 105 23.94 8.75 -24.61
N LEU A 106 22.73 8.63 -24.06
CA LEU A 106 21.96 9.77 -23.56
C LEU A 106 22.68 10.47 -22.39
N THR A 107 23.35 9.69 -21.53
CA THR A 107 24.15 10.25 -20.43
C THR A 107 25.35 11.04 -20.95
N ARG A 108 26.05 10.55 -21.98
CA ARG A 108 27.15 11.31 -22.62
C ARG A 108 26.68 12.61 -23.28
N ARG A 109 25.42 12.68 -23.71
CA ARG A 109 24.80 13.89 -24.29
C ARG A 109 24.34 14.90 -23.24
N GLY A 110 24.34 14.53 -21.96
CA GLY A 110 24.06 15.44 -20.85
C GLY A 110 22.77 15.16 -20.09
N ALA A 111 22.11 14.02 -20.34
CA ALA A 111 21.13 13.50 -19.39
C ALA A 111 21.83 12.94 -18.14
N ARG A 112 21.20 13.03 -16.98
CA ARG A 112 21.63 12.35 -15.74
C ARG A 112 20.80 11.09 -15.55
N LEU A 113 21.37 10.03 -14.98
CA LEU A 113 20.57 8.89 -14.53
C LEU A 113 19.60 9.33 -13.43
N ALA A 114 18.32 8.97 -13.57
CA ALA A 114 17.30 9.28 -12.58
C ALA A 114 17.55 8.50 -11.27
N GLU A 115 17.24 9.12 -10.14
CA GLU A 115 17.16 8.47 -8.84
C GLU A 115 15.88 7.62 -8.72
N ALA A 116 15.80 6.78 -7.69
CA ALA A 116 14.59 6.02 -7.36
C ALA A 116 13.40 6.97 -7.10
N GLY A 117 12.28 6.72 -7.78
CA GLY A 117 11.06 7.53 -7.65
C GLY A 117 11.16 8.97 -8.19
N GLU A 118 12.25 9.34 -8.86
CA GLU A 118 12.49 10.72 -9.24
C GLU A 118 11.44 11.26 -10.23
N PHE A 119 10.92 10.45 -11.16
CA PHE A 119 9.89 10.95 -12.09
C PHE A 119 8.59 11.27 -11.35
N THR A 120 8.17 10.42 -10.42
CA THR A 120 6.98 10.63 -9.57
C THR A 120 7.21 11.81 -8.62
N LYS A 121 8.43 11.97 -8.07
CA LYS A 121 8.81 13.14 -7.28
C LYS A 121 8.66 14.43 -8.08
N ARG A 122 9.15 14.49 -9.32
CA ARG A 122 8.99 15.66 -10.20
C ARG A 122 7.52 15.95 -10.52
N ALA A 123 6.74 14.90 -10.80
CA ALA A 123 5.30 15.03 -11.03
C ALA A 123 4.58 15.65 -9.81
N PHE A 124 4.88 15.18 -8.60
CA PHE A 124 4.37 15.76 -7.36
C PHE A 124 4.79 17.23 -7.19
N LEU A 125 6.07 17.56 -7.38
CA LEU A 125 6.58 18.94 -7.25
C LEU A 125 5.97 19.91 -8.27
N HIS A 126 5.57 19.42 -9.45
CA HIS A 126 4.84 20.19 -10.45
C HIS A 126 3.31 20.18 -10.25
N GLY A 127 2.82 19.63 -9.14
CA GLY A 127 1.39 19.59 -8.81
C GLY A 127 0.57 18.70 -9.73
N ALA A 128 1.17 17.66 -10.33
CA ALA A 128 0.42 16.68 -11.12
C ALA A 128 -0.59 15.91 -10.24
N PHE A 129 -0.19 15.62 -9.00
CA PHE A 129 -0.96 14.94 -7.98
C PHE A 129 -0.34 15.23 -6.60
N ASP A 130 -1.06 14.93 -5.54
CA ASP A 130 -0.59 15.11 -4.16
C ASP A 130 0.23 13.92 -3.65
N LEU A 131 0.76 14.01 -2.42
CA LEU A 131 1.68 13.00 -1.90
C LEU A 131 0.99 11.65 -1.66
N ALA A 132 -0.26 11.65 -1.22
CA ALA A 132 -1.05 10.41 -1.04
C ALA A 132 -1.31 9.73 -2.39
N GLN A 133 -1.60 10.50 -3.44
CA GLN A 133 -1.73 10.00 -4.80
C GLN A 133 -0.39 9.48 -5.36
N ALA A 134 0.73 10.14 -5.04
CA ALA A 134 2.06 9.69 -5.43
C ALA A 134 2.37 8.30 -4.83
N GLU A 135 2.10 8.11 -3.54
CA GLU A 135 2.25 6.81 -2.87
C GLU A 135 1.34 5.73 -3.47
N ALA A 136 0.11 6.10 -3.86
CA ALA A 136 -0.80 5.17 -4.53
C ALA A 136 -0.27 4.67 -5.89
N VAL A 137 0.65 5.39 -6.55
CA VAL A 137 1.33 4.90 -7.76
C VAL A 137 2.21 3.69 -7.44
N ALA A 138 2.96 3.73 -6.34
CA ALA A 138 3.76 2.58 -5.90
C ALA A 138 2.87 1.40 -5.52
N ASP A 139 1.81 1.67 -4.74
CA ASP A 139 0.85 0.64 -4.33
C ASP A 139 0.16 -0.01 -5.53
N LEU A 140 -0.14 0.76 -6.60
CA LEU A 140 -0.74 0.21 -7.82
C LEU A 140 0.20 -0.72 -8.58
N ILE A 141 1.49 -0.41 -8.63
CA ILE A 141 2.49 -1.24 -9.31
C ILE A 141 2.75 -2.53 -8.53
N ALA A 142 2.76 -2.42 -7.19
CA ALA A 142 2.98 -3.55 -6.29
C ALA A 142 1.73 -4.43 -6.10
N ALA A 143 0.56 -3.97 -6.54
CA ALA A 143 -0.69 -4.67 -6.38
C ALA A 143 -0.66 -6.05 -7.07
N ASP A 144 -0.90 -7.09 -6.28
CA ASP A 144 -0.94 -8.49 -6.70
C ASP A 144 -2.35 -9.11 -6.60
N SER A 145 -3.33 -8.33 -6.13
CA SER A 145 -4.73 -8.74 -6.02
C SER A 145 -5.68 -7.70 -6.63
N ALA A 146 -6.85 -8.15 -7.08
CA ALA A 146 -7.87 -7.25 -7.63
C ALA A 146 -8.30 -6.17 -6.63
N LEU A 147 -8.38 -6.54 -5.34
CA LEU A 147 -8.76 -5.64 -4.26
C LEU A 147 -7.68 -4.59 -3.97
N SER A 148 -6.41 -4.98 -3.85
CA SER A 148 -5.30 -4.04 -3.65
C SER A 148 -5.16 -3.07 -4.83
N HIS A 149 -5.31 -3.57 -6.06
CA HIS A 149 -5.32 -2.76 -7.27
C HIS A 149 -6.48 -1.75 -7.28
N GLN A 150 -7.69 -2.17 -6.88
CA GLN A 150 -8.86 -1.28 -6.80
C GLN A 150 -8.65 -0.16 -5.77
N VAL A 151 -8.12 -0.48 -4.59
CA VAL A 151 -7.85 0.50 -3.53
C VAL A 151 -6.79 1.52 -4.00
N ALA A 152 -5.68 1.05 -4.57
CA ALA A 152 -4.63 1.93 -5.09
C ALA A 152 -5.16 2.83 -6.22
N MET A 153 -6.00 2.30 -7.12
CA MET A 153 -6.62 3.07 -8.20
C MET A 153 -7.56 4.17 -7.68
N GLN A 154 -8.37 3.89 -6.64
CA GLN A 154 -9.24 4.89 -6.01
C GLN A 154 -8.43 6.00 -5.32
N GLN A 155 -7.36 5.63 -4.62
CA GLN A 155 -6.47 6.61 -3.99
C GLN A 155 -5.74 7.47 -5.03
N MET A 156 -5.24 6.88 -6.13
CA MET A 156 -4.61 7.60 -7.23
C MET A 156 -5.54 8.66 -7.85
N ARG A 157 -6.85 8.39 -7.92
CA ARG A 157 -7.85 9.35 -8.40
C ARG A 157 -8.16 10.48 -7.40
N GLY A 158 -7.54 10.47 -6.23
CA GLY A 158 -7.65 11.51 -5.20
C GLY A 158 -8.61 11.19 -4.05
N GLY A 159 -9.16 9.96 -4.00
CA GLY A 159 -10.11 9.43 -3.00
C GLY A 159 -10.40 10.30 -1.77
N PHE A 160 -9.84 9.94 -0.60
CA PHE A 160 -10.02 10.70 0.65
C PHE A 160 -9.22 12.00 0.67
N SER A 161 -8.18 12.14 -0.17
CA SER A 161 -7.31 13.31 -0.18
C SER A 161 -8.07 14.58 -0.57
N GLN A 162 -9.00 14.49 -1.53
CA GLN A 162 -9.87 15.59 -1.92
C GLN A 162 -10.82 16.00 -0.78
N GLU A 163 -11.38 15.02 -0.07
CA GLU A 163 -12.27 15.26 1.09
C GLU A 163 -11.49 15.96 2.23
N LEU A 164 -10.29 15.48 2.55
CA LEU A 164 -9.41 16.11 3.54
C LEU A 164 -8.98 17.52 3.14
N ARG A 165 -8.64 17.75 1.87
CA ARG A 165 -8.25 19.07 1.37
C ARG A 165 -9.39 20.07 1.49
N ALA A 166 -10.62 19.67 1.15
CA ALA A 166 -11.79 20.53 1.28
C ALA A 166 -12.07 20.93 2.75
N LEU A 167 -11.96 19.98 3.67
CA LEU A 167 -12.15 20.22 5.10
C LEU A 167 -11.01 21.08 5.69
N ARG A 168 -9.77 20.81 5.30
CA ARG A 168 -8.60 21.62 5.69
C ARG A 168 -8.75 23.06 5.22
N ALA A 169 -9.19 23.30 3.99
CA ALA A 169 -9.41 24.66 3.48
C ALA A 169 -10.42 25.44 4.34
N ARG A 170 -11.48 24.79 4.80
CA ARG A 170 -12.44 25.38 5.74
C ARG A 170 -11.81 25.64 7.12
N LEU A 171 -11.00 24.72 7.64
CA LEU A 171 -10.29 24.89 8.92
C LEU A 171 -9.27 26.05 8.86
N VAL A 172 -8.59 26.24 7.72
CA VAL A 172 -7.66 27.38 7.52
C VAL A 172 -8.40 28.71 7.59
N GLN A 173 -9.62 28.81 7.06
CA GLN A 173 -10.43 30.02 7.17
C GLN A 173 -10.76 30.35 8.64
N PHE A 174 -11.14 29.34 9.43
CA PHE A 174 -11.37 29.53 10.86
C PHE A 174 -10.10 29.89 11.62
N ALA A 175 -8.97 29.25 11.31
CA ALA A 175 -7.69 29.59 11.91
C ALA A 175 -7.35 31.06 11.64
N ALA A 176 -7.52 31.55 10.41
CA ALA A 176 -7.29 32.95 10.08
C ALA A 176 -8.19 33.92 10.87
N LEU A 177 -9.46 33.56 11.10
CA LEU A 177 -10.37 34.38 11.92
C LEU A 177 -9.95 34.40 13.40
N LEU A 178 -9.49 33.27 13.94
CA LEU A 178 -8.97 33.22 15.31
C LEU A 178 -7.68 34.01 15.47
N GLU A 179 -6.78 34.00 14.49
CA GLU A 179 -5.56 34.84 14.51
C GLU A 179 -5.91 36.33 14.49
N LEU A 180 -6.89 36.74 13.66
CA LEU A 180 -7.39 38.12 13.68
C LEU A 180 -7.96 38.49 15.06
N GLU A 181 -8.73 37.60 15.69
CA GLU A 181 -9.26 37.84 17.03
C GLU A 181 -8.15 38.03 18.07
N LEU A 182 -7.03 37.31 17.94
CA LEU A 182 -5.85 37.50 18.78
C LEU A 182 -5.15 38.84 18.53
N ASP A 183 -4.99 39.22 17.26
CA ASP A 183 -4.36 40.49 16.86
C ASP A 183 -5.17 41.72 17.32
N PHE A 184 -6.50 41.59 17.43
CA PHE A 184 -7.43 42.65 17.84
C PHE A 184 -8.06 42.43 19.23
N GLY A 185 -7.43 41.63 20.10
CA GLY A 185 -7.97 41.26 21.42
C GLY A 185 -8.23 42.43 22.38
N GLU A 186 -7.70 43.64 22.10
CA GLU A 186 -8.01 44.87 22.86
C GLU A 186 -9.36 45.50 22.48
N GLU A 187 -9.94 45.14 21.33
CA GLU A 187 -11.14 45.79 20.77
C GLU A 187 -12.48 45.07 21.13
N ASP A 188 -12.44 43.99 21.92
CA ASP A 188 -13.61 43.19 22.37
C ASP A 188 -14.51 42.73 21.19
N VAL A 189 -13.89 42.29 20.08
CA VAL A 189 -14.56 41.86 18.84
C VAL A 189 -14.39 40.36 18.63
N GLU A 190 -15.49 39.61 18.58
CA GLU A 190 -15.49 38.18 18.20
C GLU A 190 -15.61 38.04 16.66
N PHE A 191 -14.57 37.54 16.01
CA PHE A 191 -14.55 37.35 14.54
C PHE A 191 -14.93 35.92 14.10
N ALA A 192 -14.72 34.92 14.96
CA ALA A 192 -14.96 33.52 14.62
C ALA A 192 -16.19 32.94 15.32
N ASP A 193 -17.17 32.47 14.52
CA ASP A 193 -18.32 31.71 15.01
C ASP A 193 -17.89 30.38 15.62
N ARG A 194 -17.91 30.30 16.96
CA ARG A 194 -17.54 29.12 17.73
C ARG A 194 -18.46 27.93 17.45
N THR A 195 -19.74 28.17 17.16
CA THR A 195 -20.71 27.09 16.87
C THR A 195 -20.37 26.43 15.54
N GLY A 196 -20.13 27.24 14.50
CA GLY A 196 -19.68 26.78 13.20
C GLY A 196 -18.32 26.06 13.26
N LEU A 197 -17.38 26.57 14.06
CA LEU A 197 -16.08 25.91 14.27
C LEU A 197 -16.24 24.52 14.90
N VAL A 198 -17.01 24.39 15.98
CA VAL A 198 -17.24 23.09 16.65
C VAL A 198 -17.87 22.10 15.69
N ALA A 199 -18.86 22.52 14.89
CA ALA A 199 -19.50 21.65 13.90
C ALA A 199 -18.50 21.13 12.85
N LEU A 200 -17.63 22.01 12.33
CA LEU A 200 -16.58 21.63 11.38
C LEU A 200 -15.53 20.69 12.03
N LEU A 201 -15.10 20.96 13.26
CA LEU A 201 -14.16 20.09 13.98
C LEU A 201 -14.73 18.68 14.17
N GLN A 202 -16.01 18.57 14.52
CA GLN A 202 -16.71 17.28 14.63
C GLN A 202 -16.83 16.56 13.28
N GLU A 203 -17.10 17.28 12.20
CA GLU A 203 -17.13 16.75 10.83
C GLU A 203 -15.77 16.16 10.44
N VAL A 204 -14.69 16.94 10.65
CA VAL A 204 -13.30 16.49 10.36
C VAL A 204 -12.94 15.29 11.23
N GLN A 205 -13.27 15.33 12.52
CA GLN A 205 -12.96 14.26 13.45
C GLN A 205 -13.70 12.95 13.12
N ALA A 206 -14.95 13.04 12.69
CA ALA A 206 -15.73 11.89 12.24
C ALA A 206 -15.07 11.23 11.02
N LEU A 207 -14.63 12.03 10.04
CA LEU A 207 -13.89 11.54 8.88
C LEU A 207 -12.57 10.89 9.29
N VAL A 208 -11.75 11.57 10.10
CA VAL A 208 -10.45 11.07 10.57
C VAL A 208 -10.61 9.73 11.30
N ARG A 209 -11.56 9.62 12.22
CA ARG A 209 -11.84 8.36 12.94
C ARG A 209 -12.36 7.26 12.00
N ARG A 210 -13.14 7.60 10.98
CA ARG A 210 -13.56 6.65 9.93
C ARG A 210 -12.35 6.12 9.14
N LEU A 211 -11.45 7.00 8.73
CA LEU A 211 -10.23 6.65 8.00
C LEU A 211 -9.28 5.80 8.87
N LEU A 212 -9.12 6.12 10.16
CA LEU A 212 -8.34 5.31 11.10
C LEU A 212 -8.91 3.88 11.24
N ARG A 213 -10.24 3.72 11.38
CA ARG A 213 -10.86 2.40 11.41
C ARG A 213 -10.65 1.61 10.12
N SER A 214 -10.60 2.29 8.96
CA SER A 214 -10.34 1.63 7.68
C SER A 214 -8.92 1.08 7.54
N PHE A 215 -7.98 1.53 8.37
CA PHE A 215 -6.58 1.12 8.26
C PHE A 215 -6.35 -0.35 8.59
N GLU A 216 -7.11 -0.94 9.51
CA GLU A 216 -6.96 -2.37 9.82
C GLU A 216 -7.16 -3.22 8.57
N LEU A 217 -8.23 -2.93 7.81
CA LEU A 217 -8.48 -3.56 6.51
C LEU A 217 -7.45 -3.14 5.46
N GLY A 218 -7.07 -1.87 5.40
CA GLY A 218 -6.08 -1.40 4.44
C GLY A 218 -4.71 -2.04 4.62
N ASN A 219 -4.29 -2.27 5.86
CA ASN A 219 -3.06 -2.98 6.21
C ASN A 219 -3.15 -4.45 5.80
N VAL A 220 -4.29 -5.09 6.03
CA VAL A 220 -4.59 -6.45 5.55
C VAL A 220 -4.51 -6.53 4.03
N ILE A 221 -5.10 -5.59 3.31
CA ILE A 221 -5.12 -5.58 1.84
C ILE A 221 -3.71 -5.36 1.29
N LYS A 222 -2.95 -4.45 1.88
CA LYS A 222 -1.61 -4.07 1.40
C LYS A 222 -0.55 -5.09 1.76
N ASN A 223 -0.50 -5.50 3.02
CA ASN A 223 0.57 -6.37 3.51
C ASN A 223 0.15 -7.83 3.48
N GLY A 224 -1.15 -8.16 3.51
CA GLY A 224 -1.68 -9.49 3.73
C GLY A 224 -1.84 -9.85 5.21
N VAL A 225 -2.56 -10.93 5.49
CA VAL A 225 -2.81 -11.47 6.83
C VAL A 225 -1.74 -12.50 7.17
N THR A 226 -0.86 -12.16 8.11
CA THR A 226 0.09 -13.11 8.69
C THR A 226 -0.68 -14.18 9.46
N THR A 227 -0.68 -15.40 8.95
CA THR A 227 -1.48 -16.51 9.42
C THR A 227 -0.58 -17.63 9.92
N VAL A 228 -0.82 -18.09 11.14
CA VAL A 228 -0.10 -19.23 11.72
C VAL A 228 -1.02 -20.44 11.77
N ILE A 229 -0.54 -21.59 11.29
CA ILE A 229 -1.22 -22.88 11.46
C ILE A 229 -0.55 -23.63 12.61
N ALA A 230 -1.25 -23.75 13.75
CA ALA A 230 -0.82 -24.51 14.90
C ALA A 230 -1.69 -25.76 15.09
N GLY A 231 -1.23 -26.72 15.88
CA GLY A 231 -1.97 -27.95 16.17
C GLY A 231 -1.07 -29.13 16.49
N LYS A 232 -1.63 -30.20 17.07
CA LYS A 232 -0.91 -31.43 17.43
C LYS A 232 -0.14 -32.02 16.22
N PRO A 233 0.92 -32.82 16.45
CA PRO A 233 1.50 -33.66 15.41
C PRO A 233 0.42 -34.48 14.70
N ASN A 234 0.57 -34.71 13.39
CA ASN A 234 -0.38 -35.50 12.57
C ASN A 234 -1.82 -34.97 12.46
N ALA A 235 -2.12 -33.75 12.95
CA ALA A 235 -3.42 -33.09 12.73
C ALA A 235 -3.71 -32.76 11.26
N GLY A 236 -2.72 -32.88 10.37
CA GLY A 236 -2.85 -32.67 8.92
C GLY A 236 -2.53 -31.25 8.46
N LYS A 237 -1.65 -30.52 9.17
CA LYS A 237 -1.29 -29.12 8.86
C LYS A 237 -0.77 -28.94 7.44
N SER A 238 0.15 -29.81 7.00
CA SER A 238 0.71 -29.80 5.65
C SER A 238 -0.34 -30.14 4.59
N THR A 239 -1.24 -31.07 4.90
CA THR A 239 -2.36 -31.44 4.02
C THR A 239 -3.31 -30.26 3.84
N LEU A 240 -3.65 -29.56 4.92
CA LEU A 240 -4.49 -28.36 4.88
C LEU A 240 -3.86 -27.25 4.05
N LEU A 241 -2.58 -26.95 4.30
CA LEU A 241 -1.86 -25.91 3.56
C LEU A 241 -1.81 -26.23 2.06
N ASN A 242 -1.53 -27.49 1.69
CA ASN A 242 -1.54 -27.92 0.30
C ASN A 242 -2.93 -27.85 -0.34
N ALA A 243 -4.00 -28.16 0.40
CA ALA A 243 -5.37 -28.02 -0.09
C ALA A 243 -5.69 -26.54 -0.39
N LEU A 244 -5.36 -25.62 0.53
CA LEU A 244 -5.52 -24.17 0.33
C LEU A 244 -4.70 -23.64 -0.85
N LEU A 245 -3.47 -24.13 -1.03
CA LEU A 245 -2.61 -23.72 -2.14
C LEU A 245 -3.10 -24.25 -3.50
N ASN A 246 -3.70 -25.45 -3.55
CA ASN A 246 -4.09 -26.07 -4.81
C ASN A 246 -5.44 -25.57 -5.35
N GLU A 247 -6.36 -25.12 -4.50
CA GLU A 247 -7.63 -24.51 -4.94
C GLU A 247 -7.41 -23.14 -5.61
N GLU A 248 -6.35 -22.43 -5.22
CA GLU A 248 -6.06 -21.05 -5.65
C GLU A 248 -4.96 -20.92 -6.73
N ARG A 249 -4.19 -21.99 -6.97
CA ARG A 249 -3.10 -22.03 -7.97
C ARG A 249 -3.53 -21.80 -9.42
N ALA A 250 -4.81 -21.60 -9.71
CA ALA A 250 -5.32 -21.36 -11.05
C ALA A 250 -4.96 -19.99 -11.66
N ILE A 251 -4.42 -19.01 -10.91
CA ILE A 251 -4.26 -17.62 -11.40
C ILE A 251 -2.85 -17.00 -11.19
N VAL A 252 -1.83 -17.73 -10.76
CA VAL A 252 -0.47 -17.13 -10.61
C VAL A 252 0.46 -17.56 -11.75
N SER A 253 0.71 -16.62 -12.65
CA SER A 253 1.67 -16.72 -13.75
C SER A 253 3.10 -16.89 -13.24
N ALA A 254 3.83 -17.84 -13.82
CA ALA A 254 5.25 -18.07 -13.54
C ALA A 254 6.12 -16.97 -14.17
N VAL A 255 6.30 -15.85 -13.48
CA VAL A 255 7.36 -14.88 -13.83
C VAL A 255 8.59 -15.19 -12.98
N ALA A 256 9.62 -15.70 -13.63
CA ALA A 256 10.90 -16.00 -12.99
C ALA A 256 11.64 -14.70 -12.63
N GLY A 257 12.01 -14.53 -11.35
CA GLY A 257 13.08 -13.59 -10.99
C GLY A 257 12.89 -12.66 -9.78
N THR A 258 11.77 -12.70 -9.03
CA THR A 258 11.54 -11.70 -7.96
C THR A 258 11.50 -12.21 -6.52
N THR A 259 11.73 -13.49 -6.24
CA THR A 259 11.70 -14.00 -4.85
C THR A 259 13.09 -14.03 -4.22
N ARG A 260 13.67 -12.85 -4.02
CA ARG A 260 14.71 -12.65 -3.00
C ARG A 260 14.04 -12.06 -1.78
N ASP A 261 13.34 -12.91 -1.04
CA ASP A 261 13.15 -12.90 0.41
C ASP A 261 12.19 -14.06 0.75
N LEU A 262 12.38 -14.65 1.92
CA LEU A 262 11.77 -15.88 2.47
C LEU A 262 10.54 -16.46 1.75
N ILE A 263 10.61 -17.77 1.43
CA ILE A 263 9.50 -18.60 0.93
C ILE A 263 8.40 -18.69 2.01
N GLU A 264 7.58 -17.65 2.15
CA GLU A 264 6.27 -17.72 2.77
C GLU A 264 5.32 -18.37 1.74
N ASP A 265 4.53 -19.37 2.16
CA ASP A 265 3.45 -19.86 1.29
C ASP A 265 2.31 -18.84 1.40
N GLU A 266 1.89 -18.27 0.28
CA GLU A 266 0.84 -17.25 0.21
C GLU A 266 -0.40 -17.81 -0.53
N VAL A 267 -1.60 -17.48 -0.05
CA VAL A 267 -2.89 -17.82 -0.69
C VAL A 267 -3.75 -16.57 -0.78
N SER A 268 -4.49 -16.35 -1.89
CA SER A 268 -5.22 -15.11 -2.15
C SER A 268 -6.75 -15.29 -2.13
N LEU A 269 -7.33 -15.50 -0.96
CA LEU A 269 -8.78 -15.68 -0.81
C LEU A 269 -9.54 -14.36 -1.07
N ASP A 270 -10.43 -14.32 -2.05
CA ASP A 270 -11.25 -13.15 -2.44
C ASP A 270 -10.45 -11.82 -2.49
N GLY A 271 -9.22 -11.89 -3.02
CA GLY A 271 -8.30 -10.77 -3.16
C GLY A 271 -7.57 -10.34 -1.88
N ILE A 272 -7.73 -11.06 -0.77
CA ILE A 272 -6.96 -10.89 0.47
C ILE A 272 -5.86 -11.93 0.53
N ARG A 273 -4.62 -11.48 0.67
CA ARG A 273 -3.46 -12.36 0.79
C ARG A 273 -3.32 -12.91 2.21
N PHE A 274 -3.27 -14.21 2.38
CA PHE A 274 -2.92 -14.90 3.62
C PHE A 274 -1.49 -15.41 3.51
N ARG A 275 -0.58 -14.91 4.36
CA ARG A 275 0.82 -15.32 4.39
C ARG A 275 1.04 -16.32 5.52
N PHE A 276 1.34 -17.56 5.16
CA PHE A 276 1.54 -18.62 6.13
C PHE A 276 2.97 -18.64 6.64
N VAL A 277 3.14 -18.33 7.93
CA VAL A 277 4.46 -18.31 8.58
C VAL A 277 4.82 -19.72 9.05
N ASP A 278 6.06 -20.15 8.75
CA ASP A 278 6.69 -21.41 9.19
C ASP A 278 6.38 -22.68 8.36
N THR A 279 6.40 -22.55 7.03
CA THR A 279 6.15 -23.65 6.09
C THR A 279 7.29 -24.69 6.03
N ALA A 280 8.50 -24.34 6.47
CA ALA A 280 9.62 -25.29 6.57
C ALA A 280 9.33 -26.41 7.59
N GLY A 281 8.76 -26.08 8.76
CA GLY A 281 8.31 -27.07 9.74
C GLY A 281 7.02 -27.81 9.33
N LEU A 282 6.30 -27.31 8.32
CA LEU A 282 5.14 -27.97 7.71
C LEU A 282 5.54 -28.91 6.55
N ARG A 283 6.71 -28.74 5.94
CA ARG A 283 7.18 -29.60 4.82
C ARG A 283 8.18 -30.68 5.27
N GLU A 284 8.89 -30.48 6.38
CA GLU A 284 9.79 -31.49 6.95
C GLU A 284 9.11 -32.29 8.08
N THR A 285 8.49 -33.42 7.73
CA THR A 285 8.21 -34.48 8.71
C THR A 285 9.28 -35.56 8.60
N THR A 286 10.19 -35.60 9.58
CA THR A 286 10.59 -36.77 10.38
C THR A 286 11.82 -36.39 11.21
N ASP A 287 11.72 -36.55 12.53
CA ASP A 287 12.79 -36.56 13.54
C ASP A 287 13.26 -35.25 14.25
N VAL A 288 13.04 -35.32 15.57
CA VAL A 288 13.85 -34.81 16.70
C VAL A 288 14.19 -33.31 16.72
N VAL A 289 13.34 -32.49 17.39
CA VAL A 289 13.67 -31.62 18.56
C VAL A 289 12.36 -31.04 19.12
N GLU A 290 11.81 -31.64 20.19
CA GLU A 290 10.40 -31.43 20.60
C GLU A 290 10.17 -30.57 21.86
N SER A 291 11.16 -29.80 22.33
CA SER A 291 10.94 -28.77 23.39
C SER A 291 11.11 -27.34 22.87
N ILE A 292 11.84 -27.18 21.76
CA ILE A 292 12.06 -25.89 21.08
C ILE A 292 10.83 -25.47 20.26
N GLY A 293 9.97 -26.43 19.87
CA GLY A 293 8.76 -26.18 19.07
C GLY A 293 7.69 -25.35 19.77
N VAL A 294 7.38 -25.62 21.05
CA VAL A 294 6.26 -24.95 21.75
C VAL A 294 6.55 -23.47 22.01
N GLU A 295 7.77 -23.12 22.44
CA GLU A 295 8.14 -21.72 22.69
C GLU A 295 8.26 -20.92 21.38
N ARG A 296 8.76 -21.54 20.31
CA ARG A 296 8.80 -20.92 18.98
C ARG A 296 7.39 -20.71 18.42
N THR A 297 6.49 -21.69 18.55
CA THR A 297 5.09 -21.55 18.13
C THR A 297 4.41 -20.44 18.92
N ARG A 298 4.61 -20.35 20.25
CA ARG A 298 4.07 -19.23 21.06
C ARG A 298 4.56 -17.86 20.59
N LYS A 299 5.86 -17.70 20.35
CA LYS A 299 6.42 -16.41 19.85
C LYS A 299 5.85 -16.03 18.48
N ARG A 300 5.61 -17.00 17.60
CA ARG A 300 5.03 -16.77 16.27
C ARG A 300 3.54 -16.45 16.34
N VAL A 301 2.82 -17.15 17.20
CA VAL A 301 1.40 -16.85 17.48
C VAL A 301 1.27 -15.40 17.95
N GLN A 302 2.14 -14.93 18.85
CA GLN A 302 2.17 -13.53 19.30
C GLN A 302 2.42 -12.50 18.18
N GLN A 303 3.01 -12.91 17.06
CA GLN A 303 3.28 -12.06 15.89
C GLN A 303 2.24 -12.25 14.77
N ALA A 304 1.31 -13.19 14.92
CA ALA A 304 0.31 -13.50 13.91
C ALA A 304 -0.89 -12.56 14.01
N ALA A 305 -1.46 -12.21 12.85
CA ALA A 305 -2.75 -11.53 12.77
C ALA A 305 -3.93 -12.52 12.89
N LEU A 306 -3.70 -13.79 12.55
CA LEU A 306 -4.70 -14.86 12.60
C LEU A 306 -4.05 -16.20 12.99
N LEU A 307 -4.70 -16.94 13.87
CA LEU A 307 -4.33 -18.30 14.25
C LEU A 307 -5.35 -19.30 13.71
N ILE A 308 -4.88 -20.27 12.92
CA ILE A 308 -5.61 -21.49 12.58
C ILE A 308 -5.14 -22.58 13.54
N TYR A 309 -6.02 -23.03 14.43
CA TYR A 309 -5.74 -24.15 15.31
C TYR A 309 -6.35 -25.44 14.75
N LEU A 310 -5.49 -26.26 14.14
CA LEU A 310 -5.87 -27.50 13.49
C LEU A 310 -5.89 -28.65 14.50
N VAL A 311 -7.03 -29.34 14.58
CA VAL A 311 -7.23 -30.51 15.44
C VAL A 311 -7.71 -31.70 14.62
N ASP A 312 -7.24 -32.89 14.97
CA ASP A 312 -7.83 -34.14 14.52
C ASP A 312 -9.04 -34.48 15.39
N ILE A 313 -10.25 -34.40 14.83
CA ILE A 313 -11.49 -34.62 15.61
C ILE A 313 -11.71 -36.09 15.96
N THR A 314 -10.91 -37.02 15.41
CA THR A 314 -10.97 -38.44 15.74
C THR A 314 -10.22 -38.78 17.03
N ASP A 315 -9.26 -37.95 17.43
CA ASP A 315 -8.29 -38.21 18.52
C ASP A 315 -8.20 -37.04 19.52
N SER A 316 -9.19 -36.16 19.55
CA SER A 316 -9.20 -35.02 20.49
C SER A 316 -10.61 -34.66 20.88
N THR A 317 -10.75 -34.10 22.08
CA THR A 317 -12.03 -33.59 22.58
C THR A 317 -12.06 -32.06 22.56
N PRO A 318 -13.24 -31.42 22.45
CA PRO A 318 -13.33 -29.96 22.55
C PRO A 318 -12.72 -29.38 23.84
N TYR A 319 -12.78 -30.12 24.94
CA TYR A 319 -12.18 -29.70 26.21
C TYR A 319 -10.65 -29.63 26.14
N GLU A 320 -10.00 -30.64 25.56
CA GLU A 320 -8.55 -30.63 25.35
C GLU A 320 -8.11 -29.45 24.49
N VAL A 321 -8.82 -29.22 23.38
CA VAL A 321 -8.54 -28.10 22.47
C VAL A 321 -8.64 -26.76 23.19
N LYS A 322 -9.64 -26.59 24.05
CA LYS A 322 -9.80 -25.37 24.86
C LYS A 322 -8.60 -25.15 25.78
N VAL A 323 -8.16 -26.19 26.49
CA VAL A 323 -7.00 -26.11 27.40
C VAL A 323 -5.71 -25.76 26.64
N GLU A 324 -5.52 -26.37 25.46
CA GLU A 324 -4.36 -26.09 24.61
C GLU A 324 -4.36 -24.65 24.07
N LEU A 325 -5.52 -24.16 23.64
CA LEU A 325 -5.69 -22.77 23.18
C LEU A 325 -5.45 -21.75 24.28
N GLU A 326 -5.94 -21.99 25.50
CA GLU A 326 -5.67 -21.15 26.66
C GLU A 326 -4.16 -21.10 26.98
N ALA A 327 -3.45 -22.23 26.81
CA ALA A 327 -2.00 -22.28 26.99
C ALA A 327 -1.22 -21.63 25.85
N LEU A 328 -1.76 -21.59 24.63
CA LEU A 328 -1.11 -21.02 23.45
C LEU A 328 -1.36 -19.51 23.31
N THR A 329 -2.55 -19.07 23.69
CA THR A 329 -3.06 -17.69 23.58
C THR A 329 -3.67 -17.19 24.89
N PRO A 330 -2.90 -17.09 25.99
CA PRO A 330 -3.43 -16.76 27.32
C PRO A 330 -4.13 -15.39 27.37
N ASP A 331 -3.69 -14.42 26.57
CA ASP A 331 -4.29 -13.08 26.53
C ASP A 331 -5.48 -12.97 25.53
N GLN A 332 -5.80 -14.04 24.77
CA GLN A 332 -6.85 -14.10 23.75
C GLN A 332 -6.87 -12.94 22.72
N ARG A 333 -5.75 -12.23 22.55
CA ARG A 333 -5.67 -11.04 21.68
C ARG A 333 -5.72 -11.37 20.19
N ILE A 334 -5.45 -12.61 19.81
CA ILE A 334 -5.29 -13.02 18.42
C ILE A 334 -6.58 -13.71 17.96
N PRO A 335 -7.22 -13.23 16.88
CA PRO A 335 -8.32 -13.94 16.25
C PRO A 335 -7.92 -15.39 15.96
N THR A 336 -8.69 -16.33 16.49
CA THR A 336 -8.41 -17.77 16.38
C THR A 336 -9.58 -18.48 15.71
N LEU A 337 -9.28 -19.32 14.72
CA LEU A 337 -10.21 -20.22 14.06
C LEU A 337 -9.81 -21.66 14.36
N ILE A 338 -10.73 -22.44 14.93
CA ILE A 338 -10.53 -23.87 15.17
C ILE A 338 -10.92 -24.60 13.90
N VAL A 339 -10.02 -25.46 13.40
CA VAL A 339 -10.27 -26.28 12.22
C VAL A 339 -10.22 -27.74 12.63
N GLY A 340 -11.38 -28.40 12.64
CA GLY A 340 -11.50 -29.82 12.91
C GLY A 340 -11.29 -30.64 11.64
N ASN A 341 -10.12 -31.25 11.49
CA ASN A 341 -9.74 -32.04 10.33
C ASN A 341 -10.10 -33.54 10.50
N LYS A 342 -10.09 -34.28 9.39
CA LYS A 342 -10.46 -35.71 9.28
C LYS A 342 -11.95 -35.97 9.53
N LEU A 343 -12.79 -35.04 9.07
CA LEU A 343 -14.25 -35.17 9.09
C LEU A 343 -14.75 -36.49 8.48
N ASP A 344 -14.04 -37.00 7.47
CA ASP A 344 -14.34 -38.25 6.77
C ASP A 344 -14.14 -39.52 7.61
N LEU A 345 -13.38 -39.43 8.71
CA LEU A 345 -13.07 -40.55 9.60
C LEU A 345 -13.81 -40.49 10.95
N ALA A 346 -14.49 -39.37 11.23
CA ALA A 346 -15.10 -39.10 12.53
C ALA A 346 -16.49 -39.74 12.67
N SER A 347 -16.81 -40.18 13.89
CA SER A 347 -18.18 -40.60 14.23
C SER A 347 -19.14 -39.41 14.33
N ALA A 348 -20.45 -39.64 14.16
CA ALA A 348 -21.45 -38.58 14.28
C ALA A 348 -21.38 -37.84 15.63
N ALA A 349 -21.12 -38.55 16.73
CA ALA A 349 -20.97 -37.95 18.06
C ALA A 349 -19.75 -37.02 18.15
N GLN A 350 -18.63 -37.37 17.50
CA GLN A 350 -17.44 -36.52 17.44
C GLN A 350 -17.72 -35.25 16.62
N ILE A 351 -18.35 -35.41 15.45
CA ILE A 351 -18.72 -34.29 14.58
C ILE A 351 -19.62 -33.29 15.33
N ASP A 352 -20.67 -33.76 16.00
CA ASP A 352 -21.61 -32.90 16.73
C ASP A 352 -20.93 -32.18 17.92
N SER A 353 -19.97 -32.84 18.58
CA SER A 353 -19.23 -32.25 19.70
C SER A 353 -18.37 -31.05 19.29
N PHE A 354 -17.81 -31.06 18.08
CA PHE A 354 -17.00 -29.95 17.56
C PHE A 354 -17.84 -28.92 16.80
N ARG A 355 -18.88 -29.34 16.07
CA ARG A 355 -19.76 -28.41 15.34
C ARG A 355 -20.51 -27.44 16.27
N SER A 356 -20.75 -27.86 17.51
CA SER A 356 -21.38 -27.01 18.54
C SER A 356 -20.42 -26.00 19.19
N GLN A 357 -19.12 -26.05 18.87
CA GLN A 357 -18.14 -25.11 19.40
C GLN A 357 -18.12 -23.81 18.60
N PRO A 358 -17.98 -22.64 19.27
CA PRO A 358 -17.84 -21.37 18.57
C PRO A 358 -16.55 -21.33 17.74
N ASN A 359 -16.55 -20.56 16.65
CA ASN A 359 -15.37 -20.36 15.79
C ASN A 359 -14.72 -21.66 15.31
N THR A 360 -15.53 -22.68 15.00
CA THR A 360 -15.05 -24.00 14.57
C THR A 360 -15.57 -24.35 13.18
N VAL A 361 -14.68 -24.74 12.27
CA VAL A 361 -15.01 -25.27 10.94
C VAL A 361 -14.51 -26.70 10.84
N LEU A 362 -15.30 -27.58 10.23
CA LEU A 362 -14.94 -28.99 10.05
C LEU A 362 -14.56 -29.27 8.61
N VAL A 363 -13.44 -29.95 8.39
CA VAL A 363 -12.88 -30.23 7.07
C VAL A 363 -12.40 -31.67 6.96
N ALA A 364 -12.37 -32.19 5.73
CA ALA A 364 -11.55 -33.33 5.35
C ALA A 364 -10.50 -32.83 4.36
N ALA A 365 -9.40 -32.25 4.86
CA ALA A 365 -8.42 -31.54 4.02
C ALA A 365 -7.81 -32.42 2.91
N ALA A 366 -7.69 -33.73 3.15
CA ALA A 366 -7.17 -34.67 2.14
C ALA A 366 -8.15 -34.90 0.96
N ARG A 367 -9.44 -34.67 1.17
CA ARG A 367 -10.51 -34.83 0.17
C ARG A 367 -10.99 -33.52 -0.43
N GLY A 368 -10.73 -32.40 0.24
CA GLY A 368 -11.26 -31.08 -0.11
C GLY A 368 -12.64 -30.77 0.50
N ASP A 369 -13.20 -31.66 1.32
CA ASP A 369 -14.52 -31.42 1.92
C ASP A 369 -14.42 -30.30 2.98
N GLY A 370 -15.33 -29.31 2.92
CA GLY A 370 -15.38 -28.19 3.87
C GLY A 370 -14.37 -27.07 3.62
N MET A 371 -13.58 -27.14 2.54
CA MET A 371 -12.57 -26.12 2.23
C MET A 371 -13.20 -24.75 1.90
N GLU A 372 -14.31 -24.72 1.15
CA GLU A 372 -15.04 -23.47 0.87
C GLU A 372 -15.57 -22.80 2.15
N GLU A 373 -16.11 -23.59 3.09
CA GLU A 373 -16.57 -23.09 4.39
C GLU A 373 -15.39 -22.53 5.21
N LEU A 374 -14.23 -23.19 5.17
CA LEU A 374 -13.01 -22.70 5.79
C LEU A 374 -12.56 -21.37 5.18
N GLN A 375 -12.52 -21.25 3.85
CA GLN A 375 -12.15 -20.00 3.18
C GLN A 375 -13.06 -18.84 3.58
N ASN A 376 -14.37 -19.07 3.59
CA ASN A 376 -15.36 -18.08 4.02
C ASN A 376 -15.19 -17.67 5.49
N ALA A 377 -14.90 -18.62 6.38
CA ALA A 377 -14.64 -18.34 7.79
C ALA A 377 -13.36 -17.52 8.00
N LEU A 378 -12.30 -17.80 7.23
CA LEU A 378 -11.06 -17.02 7.25
C LEU A 378 -11.32 -15.57 6.80
N LEU A 379 -12.06 -15.39 5.70
CA LEU A 379 -12.43 -14.07 5.19
C LEU A 379 -13.27 -13.28 6.19
N ALA A 380 -14.29 -13.89 6.79
CA ALA A 380 -15.14 -13.25 7.78
C ALA A 380 -14.34 -12.76 9.00
N ARG A 381 -13.30 -13.52 9.40
CA ARG A 381 -12.46 -13.14 10.55
C ARG A 381 -11.58 -11.92 10.27
N VAL A 382 -11.20 -11.73 9.02
CA VAL A 382 -10.35 -10.63 8.55
C VAL A 382 -11.18 -9.38 8.24
N ARG A 383 -12.39 -9.54 7.70
CA ARG A 383 -13.33 -8.45 7.43
C ARG A 383 -14.02 -7.91 8.68
N GLY A 384 -13.97 -8.62 9.81
CA GLY A 384 -14.57 -8.18 11.07
C GLY A 384 -16.09 -7.92 10.98
N GLU A 385 -16.71 -7.64 12.12
CA GLU A 385 -18.11 -7.20 12.17
C GLU A 385 -18.21 -5.72 11.81
N GLY A 386 -18.08 -5.37 10.52
CA GLY A 386 -18.27 -3.97 10.10
C GLY A 386 -17.87 -3.62 8.68
N LEU A 387 -17.12 -4.47 7.96
CA LEU A 387 -16.63 -4.13 6.63
C LEU A 387 -17.57 -4.56 5.49
N ASP A 388 -18.50 -5.49 5.75
CA ASP A 388 -19.46 -5.98 4.75
C ASP A 388 -20.61 -4.99 4.44
N GLN A 389 -20.77 -3.90 5.18
CA GLN A 389 -21.97 -3.05 5.08
C GLN A 389 -21.86 -1.84 4.15
N THR A 390 -20.69 -1.54 3.56
CA THR A 390 -20.59 -0.35 2.68
C THR A 390 -19.58 -0.58 1.55
N GLY A 391 -20.09 -0.97 0.38
CA GLY A 391 -19.34 -1.19 -0.86
C GLY A 391 -18.66 0.05 -1.48
N ALA A 392 -18.28 1.04 -0.68
CA ALA A 392 -17.55 2.23 -1.09
C ALA A 392 -16.84 2.92 0.09
N THR A 393 -16.25 2.17 1.02
CA THR A 393 -15.45 2.80 2.07
C THR A 393 -14.08 3.17 1.54
N THR A 394 -13.71 4.43 1.73
CA THR A 394 -12.36 4.88 1.42
C THR A 394 -11.38 4.24 2.40
N ILE A 395 -10.43 3.46 1.86
CA ILE A 395 -9.47 2.69 2.65
C ILE A 395 -8.13 3.42 2.72
N VAL A 396 -7.58 3.54 3.93
CA VAL A 396 -6.21 4.01 4.16
C VAL A 396 -5.28 2.81 4.28
N THR A 397 -4.19 2.79 3.51
CA THR A 397 -3.25 1.66 3.44
C THR A 397 -1.87 1.98 4.02
N ASN A 398 -1.51 3.26 4.18
CA ASN A 398 -0.17 3.69 4.57
C ASN A 398 -0.10 4.09 6.05
N LEU A 399 0.86 3.50 6.79
CA LEU A 399 1.12 3.81 8.20
C LEU A 399 1.48 5.30 8.42
N ARG A 400 2.11 5.95 7.42
CA ARG A 400 2.38 7.40 7.48
C ARG A 400 1.09 8.21 7.59
N HIS A 401 0.08 7.86 6.80
CA HIS A 401 -1.24 8.50 6.88
C HIS A 401 -1.87 8.27 8.24
N VAL A 402 -1.78 7.05 8.79
CA VAL A 402 -2.31 6.73 10.12
C VAL A 402 -1.70 7.59 11.19
N ARG A 403 -0.36 7.71 11.25
CA ARG A 403 0.31 8.56 12.23
C ARG A 403 -0.13 10.02 12.13
N SER A 404 -0.29 10.52 10.91
CA SER A 404 -0.76 11.89 10.65
C SER A 404 -2.24 12.06 11.07
N LEU A 405 -3.07 11.04 10.83
CA LEU A 405 -4.48 11.00 11.24
C LEU A 405 -4.64 10.88 12.76
N GLU A 406 -3.80 10.10 13.46
CA GLU A 406 -3.76 10.01 14.92
C GLU A 406 -3.36 11.35 15.54
N ALA A 407 -2.31 11.98 15.02
CA ALA A 407 -1.88 13.31 15.45
C ALA A 407 -2.97 14.37 15.21
N THR A 408 -3.64 14.30 14.04
CA THR A 408 -4.79 15.14 13.73
C THR A 408 -5.93 14.91 14.72
N ALA A 409 -6.30 13.65 15.00
CA ALA A 409 -7.39 13.32 15.91
C ALA A 409 -7.13 13.86 17.32
N ALA A 410 -5.90 13.67 17.82
CA ALA A 410 -5.49 14.17 19.13
C ALA A 410 -5.53 15.71 19.20
N ALA A 411 -5.04 16.39 18.17
CA ALA A 411 -5.08 17.86 18.11
C ALA A 411 -6.52 18.38 18.02
N LEU A 412 -7.39 17.76 17.22
CA LEU A 412 -8.81 18.11 17.14
C LEU A 412 -9.54 17.90 18.48
N ASP A 413 -9.24 16.80 19.18
CA ASP A 413 -9.77 16.54 20.53
C ASP A 413 -9.32 17.63 21.52
N ALA A 414 -8.05 18.07 21.45
CA ALA A 414 -7.53 19.16 22.27
C ALA A 414 -8.27 20.49 22.00
N VAL A 415 -8.49 20.86 20.72
CA VAL A 415 -9.26 22.06 20.35
C VAL A 415 -10.70 21.99 20.89
N LEU A 416 -11.38 20.85 20.72
CA LEU A 416 -12.75 20.66 21.19
C LEU A 416 -12.86 20.77 22.72
N VAL A 417 -11.94 20.13 23.44
CA VAL A 417 -11.84 20.24 24.91
C VAL A 417 -11.57 21.69 25.30
N GLY A 418 -10.63 22.35 24.61
CA GLY A 418 -10.25 23.74 24.88
C GLY A 418 -11.41 24.71 24.74
N LEU A 419 -12.23 24.55 23.70
CA LEU A 419 -13.44 25.33 23.48
C LEU A 419 -14.49 25.05 24.58
N SER A 420 -14.65 23.78 24.99
CA SER A 420 -15.65 23.39 26.00
C SER A 420 -15.33 23.90 27.41
N MET A 421 -14.04 24.03 27.73
CA MET A 421 -13.55 24.49 29.04
C MET A 421 -13.41 26.02 29.11
N GLY A 422 -13.70 26.75 28.03
CA GLY A 422 -13.50 28.20 27.98
C GLY A 422 -12.03 28.61 28.06
N THR A 423 -11.13 27.78 27.53
CA THR A 423 -9.69 28.07 27.49
C THR A 423 -9.42 29.24 26.54
N GLY A 424 -8.37 30.03 26.81
CA GLY A 424 -8.06 31.22 26.02
C GLY A 424 -7.83 30.94 24.52
N THR A 425 -8.26 31.87 23.67
CA THR A 425 -8.19 31.78 22.20
C THR A 425 -6.78 31.44 21.68
N GLU A 426 -5.72 31.84 22.40
CA GLU A 426 -4.32 31.55 22.05
C GLU A 426 -4.01 30.04 21.99
N LEU A 427 -4.49 29.29 22.99
CA LEU A 427 -4.26 27.84 23.08
C LEU A 427 -5.07 27.10 22.02
N VAL A 428 -6.33 27.52 21.82
CA VAL A 428 -7.21 26.98 20.78
C VAL A 428 -6.60 27.19 19.39
N ALA A 429 -6.05 28.38 19.12
CA ALA A 429 -5.37 28.67 17.86
C ALA A 429 -4.10 27.82 17.68
N ALA A 430 -3.32 27.61 18.74
CA ALA A 430 -2.14 26.76 18.71
C ALA A 430 -2.47 25.29 18.38
N ASP A 431 -3.45 24.70 19.05
CA ASP A 431 -3.89 23.33 18.80
C ASP A 431 -4.48 23.18 17.38
N LEU A 432 -5.22 24.20 16.91
CA LEU A 432 -5.75 24.21 15.55
C LEU A 432 -4.64 24.27 14.50
N ARG A 433 -3.56 25.04 14.72
CA ARG A 433 -2.37 25.04 13.85
C ARG A 433 -1.72 23.66 13.82
N GLN A 434 -1.65 22.95 14.95
CA GLN A 434 -1.13 21.60 15.01
C GLN A 434 -1.99 20.61 14.23
N ALA A 435 -3.33 20.70 14.34
CA ALA A 435 -4.25 19.88 13.56
C ALA A 435 -4.10 20.14 12.05
N LEU A 436 -4.00 21.42 11.65
CA LEU A 436 -3.76 21.81 10.26
C LEU A 436 -2.42 21.27 9.74
N ALA A 437 -1.35 21.37 10.53
CA ALA A 437 -0.03 20.85 10.17
C ALA A 437 -0.08 19.34 9.90
N ALA A 438 -0.62 18.57 10.85
CA ALA A 438 -0.75 17.12 10.71
C ALA A 438 -1.61 16.70 9.51
N LEU A 439 -2.70 17.41 9.22
CA LEU A 439 -3.51 17.19 8.00
C LEU A 439 -2.73 17.51 6.72
N GLY A 440 -1.85 18.52 6.76
CA GLY A 440 -1.01 18.94 5.64
C GLY A 440 0.06 17.93 5.26
N GLU A 441 0.56 17.17 6.23
CA GLU A 441 1.55 16.11 5.99
C GLU A 441 0.99 14.98 5.13
N ILE A 442 -0.31 14.65 5.25
CA ILE A 442 -0.95 13.58 4.47
C ILE A 442 -0.92 13.93 2.98
N THR A 443 -1.34 15.13 2.63
CA THR A 443 -1.42 15.63 1.25
C THR A 443 -0.08 16.12 0.69
N GLY A 444 0.91 16.32 1.56
CA GLY A 444 2.22 16.87 1.18
C GLY A 444 2.22 18.38 0.97
N GLU A 445 1.16 19.08 1.37
CA GLU A 445 1.14 20.56 1.42
C GLU A 445 2.13 21.10 2.46
N ILE A 446 2.44 20.29 3.48
CA ILE A 446 3.49 20.53 4.47
C ILE A 446 4.33 19.25 4.52
N SER A 447 5.57 19.29 4.04
CA SER A 447 6.46 18.12 4.02
C SER A 447 7.91 18.56 4.17
N SER A 448 8.73 17.73 4.81
CA SER A 448 10.19 17.92 4.86
C SER A 448 10.87 17.20 3.68
N ASP A 449 12.04 17.69 3.27
CA ASP A 449 12.84 17.06 2.22
C ASP A 449 13.24 15.61 2.59
N ASP A 450 13.49 15.34 3.87
CA ASP A 450 13.80 13.99 4.37
C ASP A 450 12.61 13.04 4.20
N LEU A 451 11.38 13.52 4.49
CA LEU A 451 10.17 12.73 4.33
C LEU A 451 9.92 12.39 2.86
N LEU A 452 10.04 13.39 1.97
CA LEU A 452 9.93 13.17 0.53
C LEU A 452 10.96 12.16 0.03
N THR A 453 12.21 12.29 0.49
CA THR A 453 13.29 11.37 0.11
C THR A 453 12.99 9.95 0.58
N SER A 454 12.57 9.76 1.84
CA SER A 454 12.21 8.44 2.36
C SER A 454 11.06 7.78 1.59
N ILE A 455 10.08 8.55 1.11
CA ILE A 455 8.97 8.01 0.32
C ILE A 455 9.44 7.58 -1.06
N PHE A 456 10.12 8.46 -1.80
CA PHE A 456 10.49 8.18 -3.20
C PHE A 456 11.62 7.16 -3.34
N THR A 457 12.47 6.98 -2.33
CA THR A 457 13.48 5.90 -2.33
C THR A 457 12.87 4.50 -2.33
N GLN A 458 11.61 4.33 -1.91
CA GLN A 458 10.90 3.04 -1.96
C GLN A 458 10.36 2.70 -3.36
N PHE A 459 10.39 3.65 -4.30
CA PHE A 459 9.94 3.44 -5.67
C PHE A 459 11.03 2.80 -6.52
N CYS A 460 10.64 2.15 -7.62
CA CYS A 460 11.58 1.67 -8.61
C CYS A 460 12.30 2.84 -9.31
N ILE A 461 13.52 2.60 -9.77
CA ILE A 461 14.21 3.49 -10.72
C ILE A 461 13.42 3.50 -12.04
N GLY A 462 13.20 4.68 -12.62
CA GLY A 462 12.40 4.85 -13.84
C GLY A 462 10.92 5.19 -13.62
N LYS A 463 10.54 5.38 -12.36
CA LYS A 463 9.22 5.86 -11.92
C LYS A 463 9.32 7.17 -11.18
#